data_AF-A0AAD7XTB1-F1
#
_entry.id   AF-A0AAD7XTB1-F1
#
_cell.length_a   1.000
_cell.length_b   1.000
_cell.length_c   1.000
_cell.angle_alpha   90.00
_cell.angle_beta   90.00
_cell.angle_gamma   90.00
#
_symmetry.space_group_name_H-M   'P 1'
#
loop_
_entity.id
_entity.type
_entity.pdbx_description
1 polymer ?
#
loop_
_entity_poly.entity_id
_entity_poly.type
_entity_poly.pdbx_seq_one_letter_code
_entity_poly.pdbx_strand_id
1 'polypeptide(L)'
;MPTLTVFWEGTANTLNPPTTQIGLFAAATMAIDITHEGGLPYRRETSLRSPPRDHFKMAFDGCAVTNGMLGLLFAVGLRQQARRVKTRIEQLLAAYGQTVKCNVLGLSRGGVAAIFLAQALECYDKTAVELNLLLFDPVPGDQTWSGFPYTGSFAKDLSNCASLRRVLAVYPHEPLPDITFHAPLLCAYPRECDVEEDVTLGCHQGALFATRRSTHTVHRASNLSFRRIVNFFEEVGTPLDLDSYFSYQPTDTDCLAICREALAKNQATRRKPHDGTARGRLLVRRSVGLFLNKYHKALESKHEDHIDDRIFRETFRKPQFMLDIECPDAQRACF
;
A
#
# COMPACT_ATOMS: atom_id res chain seq x y z
N MET A 1 11.31 20.69 5.67
CA MET A 1 10.31 19.83 6.32
C MET A 1 10.96 18.46 6.57
N PRO A 2 11.18 18.05 7.83
CA PRO A 2 11.65 16.71 8.12
C PRO A 2 10.67 15.65 7.60
N THR A 3 11.22 14.58 7.03
CA THR A 3 10.45 13.47 6.46
C THR A 3 10.83 12.17 7.15
N LEU A 4 9.84 11.41 7.62
CA LEU A 4 9.98 10.06 8.14
C LEU A 4 9.29 9.07 7.21
N THR A 5 10.06 8.19 6.58
CA THR A 5 9.50 7.09 5.78
C THR A 5 9.46 5.80 6.57
N VAL A 6 8.32 5.13 6.65
CA VAL A 6 8.11 3.94 7.48
C VAL A 6 7.73 2.74 6.63
N PHE A 7 8.41 1.62 6.86
CA PHE A 7 8.21 0.37 6.16
C PHE A 7 7.73 -0.71 7.13
N TRP A 8 6.64 -1.38 6.79
CA TRP A 8 6.16 -2.54 7.53
C TRP A 8 6.01 -3.75 6.63
N GLU A 9 6.76 -4.80 6.94
CA GLU A 9 6.56 -6.12 6.37
C GLU A 9 5.22 -6.76 6.82
N GLY A 10 4.88 -7.86 6.15
CA GLY A 10 3.67 -8.63 6.44
C GLY A 10 3.71 -9.43 7.75
N THR A 11 3.21 -10.66 7.73
CA THR A 11 3.13 -11.47 8.97
C THR A 11 4.45 -12.16 9.30
N ALA A 12 4.99 -12.93 8.35
CA ALA A 12 6.12 -13.84 8.57
C ALA A 12 7.37 -13.48 7.76
N ASN A 13 7.41 -12.25 7.24
CA ASN A 13 8.45 -11.77 6.34
C ASN A 13 9.55 -11.03 7.12
N THR A 14 10.79 -11.22 6.71
CA THR A 14 11.95 -10.47 7.20
C THR A 14 12.37 -9.39 6.20
N LEU A 15 12.88 -8.28 6.74
CA LEU A 15 13.53 -7.23 5.98
C LEU A 15 14.95 -7.64 5.55
N ASN A 16 15.61 -8.49 6.36
CA ASN A 16 16.95 -9.02 6.07
C ASN A 16 17.07 -10.52 6.43
N PRO A 17 17.28 -11.42 5.45
CA PRO A 17 17.26 -11.14 4.01
C PRO A 17 15.87 -10.65 3.56
N PRO A 18 15.79 -9.81 2.51
CA PRO A 18 14.51 -9.29 2.04
C PRO A 18 13.69 -10.40 1.38
N THR A 19 12.51 -10.63 1.92
CA THR A 19 11.56 -11.62 1.38
C THR A 19 10.57 -11.03 0.38
N THR A 20 10.24 -9.74 0.54
CA THR A 20 9.39 -8.98 -0.37
C THR A 20 10.09 -7.71 -0.84
N GLN A 21 9.44 -6.97 -1.73
CA GLN A 21 9.88 -5.64 -2.15
C GLN A 21 9.91 -4.64 -0.99
N ILE A 22 9.19 -4.85 0.12
CA ILE A 22 9.20 -3.92 1.28
C ILE A 22 10.62 -3.77 1.83
N GLY A 23 11.31 -4.89 2.09
CA GLY A 23 12.71 -4.86 2.55
C GLY A 23 13.65 -4.20 1.53
N LEU A 24 13.43 -4.42 0.23
CA LEU A 24 14.21 -3.79 -0.83
C LEU A 24 13.98 -2.27 -0.90
N PHE A 25 12.73 -1.80 -0.79
CA PHE A 25 12.42 -0.37 -0.74
C PHE A 25 12.94 0.30 0.54
N ALA A 26 12.86 -0.39 1.69
CA ALA A 26 13.45 0.10 2.94
C ALA A 26 14.97 0.28 2.79
N ALA A 27 15.65 -0.65 2.13
CA ALA A 27 17.07 -0.56 1.84
C ALA A 27 17.40 0.56 0.82
N ALA A 28 16.64 0.64 -0.27
CA ALA A 28 16.79 1.64 -1.33
C ALA A 28 16.47 3.08 -0.90
N THR A 29 15.71 3.26 0.18
CA THR A 29 15.35 4.61 0.66
C THR A 29 16.58 5.32 1.22
N MET A 30 16.92 6.46 0.60
CA MET A 30 18.02 7.32 1.00
C MET A 30 17.64 8.15 2.23
N ALA A 31 17.75 7.55 3.41
CA ALA A 31 17.37 8.17 4.68
C ALA A 31 18.18 7.60 5.85
N ILE A 32 18.25 8.36 6.93
CA ILE A 32 18.89 7.95 8.17
C ILE A 32 17.97 6.99 8.93
N ASP A 33 18.43 5.77 9.18
CA ASP A 33 17.66 4.77 9.92
C ASP A 33 17.61 5.10 11.42
N ILE A 34 16.40 5.28 11.94
CA ILE A 34 16.12 5.57 13.35
C ILE A 34 15.19 4.52 14.00
N THR A 35 15.15 3.32 13.41
CA THR A 35 14.32 2.19 13.87
C THR A 35 14.65 1.80 15.30
N HIS A 36 15.94 1.66 15.61
CA HIS A 36 16.44 1.20 16.91
C HIS A 36 16.51 2.34 17.94
N GLU A 37 16.59 1.96 19.21
CA GLU A 37 16.69 2.89 20.33
C GLU A 37 18.04 3.60 20.33
N GLY A 38 18.02 4.82 19.80
CA GLY A 38 19.05 5.85 19.88
C GLY A 38 18.35 7.20 19.67
N GLY A 39 18.85 8.27 20.28
CA GLY A 39 18.35 9.62 19.99
C GLY A 39 18.49 9.97 18.51
N LEU A 40 17.87 11.07 18.07
CA LEU A 40 18.09 11.57 16.71
C LEU A 40 19.61 11.77 16.50
N PRO A 41 20.20 11.23 15.42
CA PRO A 41 21.63 11.31 15.22
C PRO A 41 22.07 12.79 15.15
N TYR A 42 23.18 13.10 15.84
CA TYR A 42 23.73 14.45 15.85
C TYR A 42 24.16 14.86 14.43
N ARG A 43 23.78 16.08 14.04
CA ARG A 43 23.99 16.70 12.73
C ARG A 43 25.49 16.74 12.36
N ARG A 44 26.00 15.73 11.66
CA ARG A 44 27.35 15.75 11.06
C ARG A 44 27.25 15.99 9.56
N GLU A 45 28.11 16.89 9.06
CA GLU A 45 28.23 17.16 7.64
C GLU A 45 28.94 15.99 6.95
N THR A 46 28.30 15.40 5.93
CA THR A 46 28.95 14.40 5.07
C THR A 46 28.47 14.51 3.62
N SER A 47 29.27 13.85 2.77
CA SER A 47 29.55 14.00 1.33
C SER A 47 28.39 13.88 0.33
N LEU A 48 28.71 14.05 -0.96
CA LEU A 48 27.82 14.05 -2.13
C LEU A 48 26.88 12.84 -2.31
N ARG A 49 27.06 11.74 -1.56
CA ARG A 49 26.16 10.56 -1.54
C ARG A 49 25.43 10.36 -0.20
N SER A 50 25.51 11.32 0.71
CA SER A 50 24.84 11.25 2.01
C SER A 50 23.33 11.42 1.84
N PRO A 51 22.50 10.73 2.66
CA PRO A 51 21.06 10.94 2.64
C PRO A 51 20.74 12.43 2.91
N PRO A 52 19.62 12.95 2.41
CA PRO A 52 19.18 14.31 2.74
C PRO A 52 19.16 14.47 4.26
N ARG A 53 19.70 15.59 4.75
CA ARG A 53 19.98 15.81 6.19
C ARG A 53 18.74 15.68 7.09
N ASP A 54 17.54 15.78 6.53
CA ASP A 54 16.26 15.76 7.25
C ASP A 54 15.34 14.60 6.82
N HIS A 55 15.90 13.55 6.20
CA HIS A 55 15.15 12.35 5.80
C HIS A 55 15.52 11.17 6.70
N PHE A 56 14.52 10.63 7.37
CA PHE A 56 14.62 9.53 8.31
C PHE A 56 13.82 8.33 7.82
N LYS A 57 14.23 7.13 8.22
CA LYS A 57 13.46 5.93 7.98
C LYS A 57 13.32 5.05 9.21
N MET A 58 12.23 4.31 9.25
CA MET A 58 12.02 3.20 10.16
C MET A 58 11.52 1.99 9.39
N ALA A 59 11.99 0.80 9.74
CA ALA A 59 11.53 -0.43 9.09
C ALA A 59 11.28 -1.53 10.13
N PHE A 60 10.19 -2.26 9.97
CA PHE A 60 9.81 -3.34 10.87
C PHE A 60 9.63 -4.66 10.14
N ASP A 61 10.22 -5.72 10.69
CA ASP A 61 9.92 -7.10 10.31
C ASP A 61 8.45 -7.45 10.60
N GLY A 62 8.00 -8.55 10.00
CA GLY A 62 6.66 -9.03 10.21
C GLY A 62 6.37 -9.43 11.65
N CYS A 63 5.14 -9.25 12.09
CA CYS A 63 4.78 -9.41 13.50
C CYS A 63 5.01 -10.82 14.05
N ALA A 64 4.92 -11.87 13.21
CA ALA A 64 5.24 -13.25 13.61
C ALA A 64 6.75 -13.52 13.70
N VAL A 65 7.58 -12.75 12.99
CA VAL A 65 9.04 -12.81 13.15
C VAL A 65 9.42 -12.29 14.52
N THR A 66 8.85 -11.16 14.95
CA THR A 66 9.20 -10.53 16.22
C THR A 66 8.46 -11.09 17.43
N ASN A 67 7.26 -11.65 17.25
CA ASN A 67 6.38 -12.10 18.37
C ASN A 67 5.89 -13.56 18.23
N GLY A 68 6.50 -14.35 17.34
CA GLY A 68 6.17 -15.77 17.15
C GLY A 68 4.69 -16.03 16.87
N MET A 69 4.14 -17.07 17.51
CA MET A 69 2.74 -17.47 17.34
C MET A 69 1.72 -16.38 17.69
N LEU A 70 2.02 -15.52 18.67
CA LEU A 70 1.12 -14.44 19.06
C LEU A 70 1.06 -13.35 17.97
N GLY A 71 2.20 -13.06 17.35
CA GLY A 71 2.26 -12.22 16.16
C GLY A 71 1.52 -12.82 14.97
N LEU A 72 1.65 -14.13 14.78
CA LEU A 72 0.98 -14.86 13.70
C LEU A 72 -0.54 -14.88 13.85
N LEU A 73 -1.05 -15.21 15.03
CA LEU A 73 -2.48 -15.37 15.27
C LEU A 73 -3.16 -14.03 15.55
N PHE A 74 -2.62 -13.24 16.47
CA PHE A 74 -3.31 -12.08 17.08
C PHE A 74 -2.75 -10.71 16.71
N ALA A 75 -1.75 -10.66 15.82
CA ALA A 75 -1.15 -9.43 15.32
C ALA A 75 -0.50 -8.62 16.45
N VAL A 76 -0.03 -9.34 17.48
CA VAL A 76 0.67 -8.74 18.61
C VAL A 76 1.89 -7.96 18.10
N GLY A 77 2.06 -6.76 18.62
CA GLY A 77 3.17 -5.87 18.29
C GLY A 77 2.82 -4.71 17.35
N LEU A 78 1.80 -4.81 16.49
CA LEU A 78 1.52 -3.76 15.49
C LEU A 78 1.22 -2.39 16.12
N ARG A 79 0.36 -2.34 17.15
CA ARG A 79 0.06 -1.09 17.88
C ARG A 79 1.28 -0.52 18.58
N GLN A 80 2.17 -1.38 19.08
CA GLN A 80 3.40 -0.94 19.74
C GLN A 80 4.36 -0.32 18.72
N GLN A 81 4.52 -0.94 17.54
CA GLN A 81 5.31 -0.39 16.43
C GLN A 81 4.74 0.96 15.96
N ALA A 82 3.41 1.07 15.81
CA ALA A 82 2.75 2.33 15.47
C ALA A 82 3.01 3.43 16.53
N ARG A 83 2.92 3.10 17.82
CA ARG A 83 3.26 4.04 18.91
C ARG A 83 4.72 4.47 18.88
N ARG A 84 5.66 3.55 18.58
CA ARG A 84 7.08 3.89 18.44
C ARG A 84 7.30 4.93 17.33
N VAL A 85 6.62 4.78 16.20
CA VAL A 85 6.68 5.74 15.10
C VAL A 85 6.09 7.09 15.52
N LYS A 86 4.93 7.11 16.19
CA LYS A 86 4.36 8.36 16.77
C LYS A 86 5.36 9.07 17.67
N THR A 87 6.03 8.35 18.57
CA THR A 87 7.06 8.92 19.43
C THR A 87 8.23 9.52 18.64
N ARG A 88 8.63 8.91 17.51
CA ARG A 88 9.66 9.51 16.62
C ARG A 88 9.15 10.76 15.93
N ILE A 89 7.90 10.79 15.48
CA ILE A 89 7.28 12.00 14.92
C ILE A 89 7.27 13.12 15.96
N GLU A 90 6.87 12.84 17.20
CA GLU A 90 6.90 13.81 18.30
C GLU A 90 8.30 14.36 18.57
N GLN A 91 9.33 13.50 18.54
CA GLN A 91 10.72 13.92 18.68
C GLN A 91 11.18 14.82 17.53
N LEU A 92 10.78 14.51 16.29
CA LEU A 92 11.08 15.33 15.12
C LEU A 92 10.35 16.68 15.18
N LEU A 93 9.07 16.70 15.58
CA LEU A 93 8.31 17.94 15.80
C LEU A 93 9.01 18.84 16.83
N ALA A 94 9.43 18.26 17.96
CA ALA A 94 10.14 18.99 19.01
C ALA A 94 11.52 19.51 18.56
N ALA A 95 12.26 18.72 17.78
CA ALA A 95 13.61 19.08 17.34
C ALA A 95 13.62 20.13 16.22
N TYR A 96 12.64 20.12 15.33
CA TYR A 96 12.62 20.98 14.14
C TYR A 96 11.65 22.16 14.26
N GLY A 97 10.67 22.12 15.16
CA GLY A 97 9.68 23.20 15.33
C GLY A 97 8.83 23.46 14.09
N GLN A 98 8.72 22.47 13.20
CA GLN A 98 8.04 22.55 11.90
C GLN A 98 7.18 21.31 11.69
N THR A 99 6.30 21.35 10.68
CA THR A 99 5.53 20.19 10.19
C THR A 99 6.45 18.99 9.93
N VAL A 100 5.99 17.78 10.23
CA VAL A 100 6.67 16.52 9.87
C VAL A 100 5.87 15.81 8.78
N LYS A 101 6.54 15.42 7.70
CA LYS A 101 5.96 14.51 6.70
C LYS A 101 6.21 13.07 7.11
N CYS A 102 5.18 12.23 7.12
CA CYS A 102 5.30 10.80 7.36
C CYS A 102 4.77 10.02 6.15
N ASN A 103 5.65 9.31 5.46
CA ASN A 103 5.32 8.48 4.30
C ASN A 103 5.38 7.02 4.71
N VAL A 104 4.37 6.22 4.41
CA VAL A 104 4.28 4.84 4.91
C VAL A 104 4.06 3.86 3.77
N LEU A 105 4.72 2.72 3.84
CA LEU A 105 4.45 1.55 3.02
C LEU A 105 4.25 0.33 3.92
N GLY A 106 3.05 -0.25 3.90
CA GLY A 106 2.71 -1.42 4.71
C GLY A 106 2.08 -2.54 3.89
N LEU A 107 2.59 -3.76 4.04
CA LEU A 107 2.03 -4.99 3.43
C LEU A 107 1.21 -5.77 4.46
N SER A 108 0.03 -6.28 4.10
CA SER A 108 -0.69 -7.25 4.95
C SER A 108 -0.94 -6.70 6.36
N ARG A 109 -0.50 -7.40 7.41
CA ARG A 109 -0.51 -6.91 8.80
C ARG A 109 0.33 -5.64 8.99
N GLY A 110 1.36 -5.43 8.20
CA GLY A 110 2.08 -4.16 8.11
C GLY A 110 1.21 -3.00 7.60
N GLY A 111 0.31 -3.26 6.65
CA GLY A 111 -0.72 -2.30 6.26
C GLY A 111 -1.68 -1.98 7.41
N VAL A 112 -1.96 -2.95 8.28
CA VAL A 112 -2.75 -2.74 9.50
C VAL A 112 -1.99 -1.92 10.55
N ALA A 113 -0.67 -2.09 10.68
CA ALA A 113 0.15 -1.20 11.50
C ALA A 113 0.13 0.25 10.99
N ALA A 114 0.15 0.46 9.68
CA ALA A 114 0.01 1.79 9.07
C ALA A 114 -1.35 2.44 9.40
N ILE A 115 -2.43 1.64 9.38
CA ILE A 115 -3.76 2.09 9.83
C ILE A 115 -3.75 2.46 11.32
N PHE A 116 -3.14 1.63 12.18
CA PHE A 116 -2.99 1.96 13.60
C PHE A 116 -2.12 3.18 13.86
N LEU A 117 -1.13 3.46 13.01
CA LEU A 117 -0.36 4.71 13.07
C LEU A 117 -1.26 5.91 12.77
N ALA A 118 -2.06 5.86 11.70
CA ALA A 118 -2.98 6.93 11.36
C ALA A 118 -3.96 7.23 12.50
N GLN A 119 -4.51 6.19 13.13
CA GLN A 119 -5.36 6.33 14.32
C GLN A 119 -4.60 6.95 15.51
N ALA A 120 -3.35 6.53 15.74
CA ALA A 120 -2.53 7.09 16.80
C ALA A 120 -2.18 8.58 16.58
N LEU A 121 -2.25 9.05 15.33
CA LEU A 121 -1.98 10.43 14.93
C LEU A 121 -3.25 11.29 14.76
N GLU A 122 -4.43 10.79 15.14
CA GLU A 122 -5.71 11.53 15.06
C GLU A 122 -5.70 12.86 15.82
N CYS A 123 -4.86 13.01 16.84
CA CYS A 123 -4.72 14.26 17.58
C CYS A 123 -3.95 15.36 16.84
N TYR A 124 -3.37 15.07 15.66
CA TYR A 124 -2.64 16.03 14.84
C TYR A 124 -3.42 16.39 13.58
N ASP A 125 -3.36 17.67 13.21
CA ASP A 125 -3.82 18.15 11.91
C ASP A 125 -2.67 18.21 10.89
N LYS A 126 -3.00 18.64 9.66
CA LYS A 126 -2.06 18.76 8.53
C LYS A 126 -0.97 19.83 8.75
N THR A 127 -1.14 20.74 9.72
CA THR A 127 -0.13 21.77 10.02
C THR A 127 0.99 21.20 10.88
N ALA A 128 0.70 20.20 11.71
CA ALA A 128 1.71 19.49 12.49
C ALA A 128 2.25 18.27 11.73
N VAL A 129 1.37 17.43 11.16
CA VAL A 129 1.77 16.17 10.53
C VAL A 129 1.09 16.00 9.18
N GLU A 130 1.87 15.75 8.14
CA GLU A 130 1.38 15.31 6.82
C GLU A 130 1.58 13.81 6.68
N LEU A 131 0.51 13.02 6.74
CA LEU A 131 0.58 11.56 6.67
C LEU A 131 0.16 11.05 5.27
N ASN A 132 1.01 10.24 4.66
CA ASN A 132 0.77 9.60 3.37
C ASN A 132 0.90 8.07 3.52
N LEU A 133 -0.09 7.30 3.08
CA LEU A 133 -0.12 5.85 3.25
C LEU A 133 -0.18 5.11 1.90
N LEU A 134 0.76 4.19 1.69
CA LEU A 134 0.59 3.09 0.74
C LEU A 134 0.23 1.83 1.50
N LEU A 135 -1.01 1.39 1.33
CA LEU A 135 -1.56 0.19 1.96
C LEU A 135 -1.61 -0.92 0.91
N PHE A 136 -0.72 -1.89 1.01
CA PHE A 136 -0.73 -3.05 0.13
C PHE A 136 -1.45 -4.22 0.81
N ASP A 137 -2.67 -4.47 0.36
CA ASP A 137 -3.54 -5.55 0.82
C ASP A 137 -3.59 -5.68 2.36
N PRO A 138 -4.02 -4.64 3.09
CA PRO A 138 -3.99 -4.62 4.56
C PRO A 138 -4.90 -5.70 5.13
N VAL A 139 -4.32 -6.76 5.71
CA VAL A 139 -5.05 -7.93 6.22
C VAL A 139 -4.93 -7.98 7.74
N PRO A 140 -6.04 -7.92 8.49
CA PRO A 140 -6.03 -7.98 9.95
C PRO A 140 -5.79 -9.39 10.49
N GLY A 141 -6.01 -10.40 9.67
CA GLY A 141 -6.03 -11.79 10.11
C GLY A 141 -7.33 -12.19 10.80
N ASP A 142 -8.40 -11.41 10.60
CA ASP A 142 -9.73 -11.74 11.05
C ASP A 142 -10.44 -12.66 10.06
N GLN A 143 -11.14 -13.64 10.61
CA GLN A 143 -12.13 -14.42 9.90
C GLN A 143 -13.31 -13.53 9.47
N THR A 144 -13.67 -13.52 8.19
CA THR A 144 -14.74 -12.65 7.65
C THR A 144 -16.14 -12.96 8.16
N TRP A 145 -16.39 -14.21 8.54
CA TRP A 145 -17.67 -14.71 9.05
C TRP A 145 -17.83 -14.57 10.57
N SER A 146 -16.76 -14.77 11.35
CA SER A 146 -16.80 -14.75 12.83
C SER A 146 -16.23 -13.47 13.43
N GLY A 147 -15.47 -12.70 12.65
CA GLY A 147 -14.77 -11.51 13.11
C GLY A 147 -13.53 -11.79 13.96
N PHE A 148 -13.33 -13.00 14.49
CA PHE A 148 -12.19 -13.32 15.36
C PHE A 148 -10.86 -13.32 14.58
N PRO A 149 -9.74 -12.76 15.11
CA PRO A 149 -9.55 -12.18 16.45
C PRO A 149 -9.88 -10.68 16.61
N TYR A 150 -10.80 -10.14 15.82
CA TYR A 150 -11.40 -8.80 15.90
C TYR A 150 -10.44 -7.63 15.64
N THR A 151 -9.26 -7.89 15.09
CA THR A 151 -8.27 -6.86 14.77
C THR A 151 -8.82 -5.87 13.74
N GLY A 152 -9.52 -6.36 12.73
CA GLY A 152 -10.16 -5.61 11.66
C GLY A 152 -11.32 -4.73 12.14
N SER A 153 -12.04 -5.12 13.20
CA SER A 153 -13.07 -4.27 13.80
C SER A 153 -12.53 -2.93 14.28
N PHE A 154 -11.26 -2.90 14.71
CA PHE A 154 -10.59 -1.71 15.21
C PHE A 154 -9.72 -1.00 14.18
N ALA A 155 -9.55 -1.57 12.97
CA ALA A 155 -8.59 -1.10 11.97
C ALA A 155 -9.26 -0.81 10.63
N LYS A 156 -10.42 -0.16 10.64
CA LYS A 156 -11.23 0.10 9.44
C LYS A 156 -11.75 1.52 9.29
N ASP A 157 -11.56 2.36 10.31
CA ASP A 157 -12.03 3.73 10.29
C ASP A 157 -10.85 4.68 10.55
N LEU A 158 -10.61 5.55 9.57
CA LEU A 158 -9.62 6.62 9.57
C LEU A 158 -10.28 7.98 9.36
N SER A 159 -11.62 8.08 9.40
CA SER A 159 -12.34 9.31 9.06
C SER A 159 -11.96 10.52 9.91
N ASN A 160 -11.44 10.28 11.13
CA ASN A 160 -11.02 11.30 12.08
C ASN A 160 -9.54 11.70 11.95
N CYS A 161 -8.77 11.06 11.07
CA CYS A 161 -7.34 11.34 10.91
C CYS A 161 -7.13 12.59 10.04
N ALA A 162 -7.23 13.77 10.65
CA ALA A 162 -7.10 15.04 9.93
C ALA A 162 -5.73 15.22 9.25
N SER A 163 -4.66 14.63 9.79
CA SER A 163 -3.31 14.63 9.21
C SER A 163 -3.17 13.79 7.93
N LEU A 164 -4.13 12.91 7.62
CA LEU A 164 -4.07 12.04 6.44
C LEU A 164 -4.29 12.85 5.15
N ARG A 165 -3.28 12.83 4.28
CA ARG A 165 -3.23 13.63 3.05
C ARG A 165 -3.45 12.79 1.80
N ARG A 166 -2.70 11.72 1.64
CA ARG A 166 -2.73 10.83 0.47
C ARG A 166 -2.79 9.37 0.90
N VAL A 167 -3.70 8.60 0.30
CA VAL A 167 -3.77 7.15 0.46
C VAL A 167 -3.79 6.46 -0.89
N LEU A 168 -2.82 5.59 -1.13
CA LEU A 168 -2.88 4.58 -2.18
C LEU A 168 -3.12 3.22 -1.53
N ALA A 169 -4.30 2.63 -1.75
CA ALA A 169 -4.62 1.28 -1.28
C ALA A 169 -4.75 0.32 -2.46
N VAL A 170 -3.92 -0.73 -2.47
CA VAL A 170 -3.82 -1.68 -3.59
C VAL A 170 -4.19 -3.08 -3.12
N TYR A 171 -5.12 -3.73 -3.84
CA TYR A 171 -5.66 -5.03 -3.47
C TYR A 171 -5.48 -6.06 -4.59
N PRO A 172 -4.68 -7.11 -4.41
CA PRO A 172 -4.63 -8.23 -5.34
C PRO A 172 -5.99 -8.95 -5.41
N HIS A 173 -6.44 -9.26 -6.62
CA HIS A 173 -7.78 -9.82 -6.87
C HIS A 173 -7.91 -11.33 -6.60
N GLU A 174 -6.81 -12.09 -6.62
CA GLU A 174 -6.86 -13.54 -6.46
C GLU A 174 -7.12 -13.88 -4.98
N PRO A 175 -8.23 -14.57 -4.67
CA PRO A 175 -8.48 -15.02 -3.30
C PRO A 175 -7.47 -16.11 -2.93
N LEU A 176 -7.04 -16.10 -1.67
CA LEU A 176 -6.42 -17.27 -1.05
C LEU A 176 -7.52 -18.17 -0.46
N PRO A 177 -7.28 -19.47 -0.26
CA PRO A 177 -8.28 -20.38 0.31
C PRO A 177 -8.91 -19.82 1.60
N ASP A 178 -10.23 -19.94 1.76
CA ASP A 178 -11.01 -19.24 2.80
C ASP A 178 -10.55 -19.49 4.25
N ILE A 179 -9.86 -20.61 4.50
CA ILE A 179 -9.28 -20.96 5.82
C ILE A 179 -8.16 -20.02 6.28
N THR A 180 -7.71 -19.10 5.42
CA THR A 180 -6.43 -18.42 5.61
C THR A 180 -6.51 -17.00 6.19
N PHE A 181 -7.67 -16.53 6.66
CA PHE A 181 -7.80 -15.21 7.33
C PHE A 181 -7.29 -14.01 6.49
N HIS A 182 -7.30 -14.11 5.15
CA HIS A 182 -6.71 -13.14 4.23
C HIS A 182 -7.70 -12.14 3.63
N ALA A 183 -8.80 -11.84 4.30
CA ALA A 183 -9.68 -10.78 3.81
C ALA A 183 -9.05 -9.40 4.10
N PRO A 184 -8.91 -8.53 3.10
CA PRO A 184 -8.29 -7.23 3.31
C PRO A 184 -9.29 -6.24 3.89
N LEU A 185 -8.78 -5.17 4.49
CA LEU A 185 -9.54 -4.04 4.99
C LEU A 185 -9.74 -2.99 3.90
N LEU A 186 -10.98 -2.60 3.69
CA LEU A 186 -11.30 -1.37 2.98
C LEU A 186 -11.68 -0.32 4.03
N CYS A 187 -10.87 0.72 4.20
CA CYS A 187 -11.09 1.69 5.26
C CYS A 187 -12.17 2.72 4.88
N ALA A 188 -12.69 3.40 5.89
CA ALA A 188 -13.31 4.72 5.74
C ALA A 188 -12.22 5.78 5.91
N TYR A 189 -12.20 6.78 5.01
CA TYR A 189 -11.17 7.83 4.98
C TYR A 189 -11.80 9.22 5.22
N PRO A 190 -11.00 10.22 5.65
CA PRO A 190 -11.45 11.61 5.73
C PRO A 190 -11.84 12.16 4.36
N ARG A 191 -12.77 13.11 4.32
CA ARG A 191 -13.28 13.66 3.05
C ARG A 191 -12.22 14.45 2.28
N GLU A 192 -11.31 15.12 2.98
CA GLU A 192 -10.26 15.96 2.40
C GLU A 192 -8.97 15.17 2.08
N CYS A 193 -8.99 13.85 2.25
CA CYS A 193 -7.88 12.96 1.88
C CYS A 193 -7.98 12.61 0.39
N ASP A 194 -6.85 12.66 -0.31
CA ASP A 194 -6.76 12.13 -1.66
C ASP A 194 -6.60 10.61 -1.61
N VAL A 195 -7.64 9.88 -2.01
CA VAL A 195 -7.72 8.43 -1.87
C VAL A 195 -7.82 7.76 -3.23
N GLU A 196 -6.90 6.83 -3.47
CA GLU A 196 -6.93 5.90 -4.60
C GLU A 196 -6.98 4.47 -4.07
N GLU A 197 -8.16 3.86 -4.10
CA GLU A 197 -8.31 2.41 -3.96
C GLU A 197 -8.30 1.77 -5.35
N ASP A 198 -7.45 0.77 -5.57
CA ASP A 198 -7.34 0.05 -6.85
C ASP A 198 -7.14 -1.46 -6.65
N VAL A 199 -7.63 -2.24 -7.61
CA VAL A 199 -7.50 -3.70 -7.62
C VAL A 199 -6.45 -4.12 -8.66
N THR A 200 -5.54 -5.02 -8.29
CA THR A 200 -4.40 -5.42 -9.12
C THR A 200 -4.30 -6.94 -9.34
N LEU A 201 -3.39 -7.34 -10.22
CA LEU A 201 -3.11 -8.75 -10.52
C LEU A 201 -2.41 -9.47 -9.36
N GLY A 202 -2.49 -10.80 -9.39
CA GLY A 202 -1.84 -11.68 -8.43
C GLY A 202 -2.65 -11.88 -7.15
N CYS A 203 -1.99 -12.54 -6.20
CA CYS A 203 -2.48 -12.85 -4.88
C CYS A 203 -1.71 -12.08 -3.79
N HIS A 204 -2.18 -12.18 -2.55
CA HIS A 204 -1.71 -11.45 -1.36
C HIS A 204 -0.19 -11.23 -1.28
N GLN A 205 0.61 -12.32 -1.26
CA GLN A 205 2.08 -12.22 -1.20
C GLN A 205 2.73 -12.22 -2.58
N GLY A 206 2.14 -12.93 -3.55
CA GLY A 206 2.71 -13.09 -4.88
C GLY A 206 2.87 -11.78 -5.64
N ALA A 207 2.05 -10.78 -5.33
CA ALA A 207 2.10 -9.46 -5.95
C ALA A 207 3.18 -8.52 -5.36
N LEU A 208 4.00 -8.98 -4.39
CA LEU A 208 5.06 -8.17 -3.78
C LEU A 208 6.42 -8.87 -3.66
N PHE A 209 6.63 -10.02 -4.31
CA PHE A 209 7.99 -10.57 -4.43
C PHE A 209 8.90 -9.66 -5.25
N ALA A 210 10.22 -9.85 -5.12
CA ALA A 210 11.22 -9.11 -5.89
C ALA A 210 10.91 -9.10 -7.40
N THR A 211 11.16 -7.96 -8.02
CA THR A 211 10.94 -7.76 -9.45
C THR A 211 11.86 -8.64 -10.27
N ARG A 212 11.34 -9.10 -11.41
CA ARG A 212 12.11 -9.92 -12.34
C ARG A 212 11.56 -9.77 -13.75
N ARG A 213 12.45 -9.75 -14.74
CA ARG A 213 12.05 -9.88 -16.15
C ARG A 213 11.63 -11.32 -16.41
N SER A 214 10.34 -11.59 -16.32
CA SER A 214 9.77 -12.93 -16.45
C SER A 214 8.33 -12.88 -16.96
N THR A 215 7.93 -13.90 -17.71
CA THR A 215 6.56 -14.10 -18.17
C THR A 215 5.67 -14.80 -17.14
N HIS A 216 6.26 -15.34 -16.06
CA HIS A 216 5.50 -15.96 -14.98
C HIS A 216 4.57 -14.94 -14.28
N THR A 217 3.31 -15.34 -14.06
CA THR A 217 2.24 -14.48 -13.55
C THR A 217 2.59 -13.76 -12.26
N VAL A 218 3.24 -14.46 -11.33
CA VAL A 218 3.70 -13.93 -10.04
C VAL A 218 4.62 -12.71 -10.23
N HIS A 219 5.66 -12.83 -11.06
CA HIS A 219 6.57 -11.72 -11.31
C HIS A 219 5.91 -10.55 -12.04
N ARG A 220 4.92 -10.81 -12.90
CA ARG A 220 4.17 -9.74 -13.58
C ARG A 220 3.33 -8.93 -12.59
N ALA A 221 2.67 -9.58 -11.64
CA ALA A 221 1.96 -8.91 -10.55
C ALA A 221 2.91 -8.06 -9.70
N SER A 222 4.04 -8.65 -9.28
CA SER A 222 5.11 -7.93 -8.57
C SER A 222 5.63 -6.70 -9.32
N ASN A 223 5.80 -6.80 -10.64
CA ASN A 223 6.31 -5.70 -11.46
C ASN A 223 5.32 -4.53 -11.55
N LEU A 224 4.00 -4.81 -11.60
CA LEU A 224 2.99 -3.76 -11.51
C LEU A 224 3.02 -3.06 -10.14
N SER A 225 3.10 -3.84 -9.05
CA SER A 225 3.19 -3.29 -7.69
C SER A 225 4.45 -2.45 -7.48
N PHE A 226 5.59 -2.87 -8.02
CA PHE A 226 6.84 -2.11 -7.97
C PHE A 226 6.66 -0.70 -8.50
N ARG A 227 6.15 -0.58 -9.74
CA ARG A 227 6.02 0.73 -10.38
C ARG A 227 5.00 1.60 -9.65
N ARG A 228 3.93 1.01 -9.09
CA ARG A 228 2.98 1.71 -8.22
C ARG A 228 3.64 2.28 -6.96
N ILE A 229 4.51 1.51 -6.32
CA ILE A 229 5.26 1.96 -5.13
C ILE A 229 6.24 3.07 -5.50
N VAL A 230 6.99 2.93 -6.60
CA VAL A 230 7.90 3.97 -7.09
C VAL A 230 7.14 5.28 -7.35
N ASN A 231 6.06 5.23 -8.14
CA ASN A 231 5.28 6.41 -8.48
C ASN A 231 4.73 7.10 -7.22
N PHE A 232 4.23 6.33 -6.25
CA PHE A 232 3.77 6.88 -4.97
C PHE A 232 4.89 7.58 -4.21
N PHE A 233 6.06 6.95 -4.06
CA PHE A 233 7.18 7.56 -3.35
C PHE A 233 7.74 8.79 -4.06
N GLU A 234 7.79 8.80 -5.39
CA GLU A 234 8.12 9.98 -6.18
C GLU A 234 7.11 11.11 -5.92
N GLU A 235 5.81 10.81 -5.93
CA GLU A 235 4.72 11.76 -5.66
C GLU A 235 4.83 12.39 -4.26
N VAL A 236 5.11 11.59 -3.23
CA VAL A 236 5.20 12.06 -1.84
C VAL A 236 6.60 12.56 -1.45
N GLY A 237 7.58 12.50 -2.36
CA GLY A 237 8.93 13.05 -2.18
C GLY A 237 9.88 12.18 -1.35
N THR A 238 9.73 10.86 -1.38
CA THR A 238 10.69 9.91 -0.79
C THR A 238 11.78 9.55 -1.80
N PRO A 239 13.06 9.89 -1.56
CA PRO A 239 14.15 9.58 -2.47
C PRO A 239 14.55 8.10 -2.40
N LEU A 240 14.72 7.49 -3.57
CA LEU A 240 15.02 6.08 -3.74
C LEU A 240 16.29 5.91 -4.59
N ASP A 241 17.23 5.09 -4.11
CA ASP A 241 18.36 4.56 -4.88
C ASP A 241 17.98 3.18 -5.42
N LEU A 242 17.23 3.14 -6.53
CA LEU A 242 16.72 1.87 -7.05
C LEU A 242 17.81 1.00 -7.69
N ASP A 243 18.82 1.63 -8.30
CA ASP A 243 19.87 0.93 -9.06
C ASP A 243 20.75 0.04 -8.16
N SER A 244 20.97 0.46 -6.91
CA SER A 244 21.78 -0.30 -5.95
C SER A 244 21.09 -1.56 -5.41
N TYR A 245 19.75 -1.64 -5.47
CA TYR A 245 18.98 -2.66 -4.77
C TYR A 245 18.04 -3.50 -5.64
N PHE A 246 17.70 -3.03 -6.84
CA PHE A 246 16.81 -3.75 -7.77
C PHE A 246 17.54 -4.12 -9.05
N SER A 247 17.60 -5.43 -9.32
CA SER A 247 18.18 -5.97 -10.56
C SER A 247 17.34 -5.71 -11.82
N TYR A 248 16.04 -5.45 -11.64
CA TYR A 248 15.13 -5.10 -12.71
C TYR A 248 14.09 -4.09 -12.22
N GLN A 249 13.94 -3.00 -12.98
CA GLN A 249 13.01 -1.92 -12.68
C GLN A 249 12.01 -1.81 -13.84
N PRO A 250 10.82 -2.42 -13.74
CA PRO A 250 9.84 -2.42 -14.82
C PRO A 250 9.40 -1.00 -15.19
N THR A 251 9.48 -0.65 -16.47
CA THR A 251 9.07 0.67 -17.01
C THR A 251 7.55 0.79 -17.13
N ASP A 252 7.03 2.01 -17.37
CA ASP A 252 5.61 2.22 -17.69
C ASP A 252 5.19 1.39 -18.92
N THR A 253 6.06 1.27 -19.93
CA THR A 253 5.83 0.43 -21.12
C THR A 253 5.76 -1.07 -20.78
N ASP A 254 6.63 -1.56 -19.90
CA ASP A 254 6.57 -2.95 -19.42
C ASP A 254 5.25 -3.20 -18.67
N CYS A 255 4.85 -2.29 -17.78
CA CYS A 255 3.60 -2.37 -17.05
C CYS A 255 2.38 -2.33 -17.98
N LEU A 256 2.40 -1.46 -18.99
CA LEU A 256 1.33 -1.35 -19.98
C LEU A 256 1.15 -2.65 -20.76
N ALA A 257 2.25 -3.28 -21.20
CA ALA A 257 2.21 -4.58 -21.86
C ALA A 257 1.60 -5.67 -20.95
N ILE A 258 1.99 -5.69 -19.67
CA ILE A 258 1.39 -6.60 -18.67
C ILE A 258 -0.13 -6.38 -18.57
N CYS A 259 -0.57 -5.13 -18.48
CA CYS A 259 -1.98 -4.79 -18.35
C CYS A 259 -2.79 -5.20 -19.59
N ARG A 260 -2.30 -4.91 -20.79
CA ARG A 260 -2.95 -5.27 -22.07
C ARG A 260 -3.09 -6.79 -22.23
N GLU A 261 -2.03 -7.55 -21.93
CA GLU A 261 -2.09 -9.02 -21.99
C GLU A 261 -3.04 -9.60 -20.94
N ALA A 262 -3.07 -9.03 -19.73
CA ALA A 262 -3.99 -9.50 -18.69
C ALA A 262 -5.44 -9.13 -18.99
N LEU A 263 -5.72 -8.02 -19.67
CA LEU A 263 -7.05 -7.61 -20.10
C LEU A 263 -7.67 -8.61 -21.10
N ALA A 264 -6.84 -9.26 -21.93
CA ALA A 264 -7.30 -10.29 -22.86
C ALA A 264 -7.73 -11.61 -22.18
N LYS A 265 -7.42 -11.79 -20.90
CA LYS A 265 -7.73 -13.03 -20.16
C LYS A 265 -9.10 -12.95 -19.49
N ASN A 266 -10.02 -13.77 -19.96
CA ASN A 266 -11.36 -13.95 -19.39
C ASN A 266 -11.33 -14.90 -18.19
N GLN A 267 -10.94 -14.39 -17.02
CA GLN A 267 -10.93 -15.14 -15.76
C GLN A 267 -11.63 -14.30 -14.70
N ALA A 268 -12.85 -14.66 -14.33
CA ALA A 268 -13.58 -13.92 -13.31
C ALA A 268 -13.18 -14.39 -11.90
N THR A 269 -13.02 -13.45 -10.96
CA THR A 269 -12.80 -13.76 -9.54
C THR A 269 -13.57 -12.78 -8.66
N ARG A 270 -13.81 -13.17 -7.42
CA ARG A 270 -14.38 -12.32 -6.38
C ARG A 270 -13.65 -12.58 -5.07
N ARG A 271 -13.37 -11.53 -4.32
CA ARG A 271 -12.74 -11.60 -3.01
C ARG A 271 -13.47 -10.67 -2.05
N LYS A 272 -13.93 -11.23 -0.94
CA LYS A 272 -14.67 -10.49 0.09
C LYS A 272 -13.70 -9.76 1.03
N PRO A 273 -13.80 -8.43 1.17
CA PRO A 273 -13.05 -7.67 2.16
C PRO A 273 -13.83 -7.51 3.47
N HIS A 274 -13.13 -7.00 4.48
CA HIS A 274 -13.70 -6.33 5.64
C HIS A 274 -14.00 -4.88 5.27
N ASP A 275 -15.25 -4.55 5.01
CA ASP A 275 -15.66 -3.22 4.54
C ASP A 275 -15.95 -2.26 5.70
N GLY A 276 -15.05 -1.30 5.92
CA GLY A 276 -15.19 -0.24 6.92
C GLY A 276 -16.35 0.72 6.68
N THR A 277 -16.88 0.80 5.45
CA THR A 277 -18.02 1.65 5.11
C THR A 277 -19.37 0.96 5.27
N ALA A 278 -19.37 -0.35 5.56
CA ALA A 278 -20.57 -1.18 5.67
C ALA A 278 -21.48 -1.17 4.41
N ARG A 279 -20.91 -0.94 3.22
CA ARG A 279 -21.64 -0.91 1.93
C ARG A 279 -21.58 -2.24 1.17
N GLY A 280 -21.02 -3.28 1.79
CA GLY A 280 -20.90 -4.61 1.19
C GLY A 280 -19.97 -4.65 -0.02
N ARG A 281 -18.95 -3.78 -0.07
CA ARG A 281 -17.99 -3.71 -1.20
C ARG A 281 -17.29 -5.06 -1.44
N LEU A 282 -17.02 -5.38 -2.70
CA LEU A 282 -16.34 -6.59 -3.15
C LEU A 282 -15.16 -6.24 -4.06
N LEU A 283 -14.06 -6.98 -3.92
CA LEU A 283 -12.96 -6.93 -4.89
C LEU A 283 -13.30 -7.90 -6.02
N VAL A 284 -13.36 -7.43 -7.25
CA VAL A 284 -13.81 -8.24 -8.39
C VAL A 284 -12.83 -8.22 -9.54
N ARG A 285 -12.76 -9.35 -10.24
CA ARG A 285 -12.31 -9.43 -11.62
C ARG A 285 -13.46 -9.90 -12.49
N ARG A 286 -13.85 -9.07 -13.46
CA ARG A 286 -14.90 -9.35 -14.44
C ARG A 286 -14.32 -10.12 -15.63
N SER A 287 -15.19 -10.70 -16.44
CA SER A 287 -14.82 -11.40 -17.68
C SER A 287 -14.39 -10.45 -18.81
N VAL A 288 -14.84 -9.19 -18.75
CA VAL A 288 -14.62 -8.13 -19.74
C VAL A 288 -14.42 -6.78 -19.05
N GLY A 289 -13.71 -5.87 -19.72
CA GLY A 289 -13.55 -4.48 -19.32
C GLY A 289 -12.91 -3.67 -20.45
N LEU A 290 -13.05 -2.34 -20.43
CA LEU A 290 -12.31 -1.45 -21.35
C LEU A 290 -10.84 -1.35 -20.96
N PHE A 291 -10.60 -1.26 -19.64
CA PHE A 291 -9.28 -1.27 -19.04
C PHE A 291 -9.19 -2.39 -18.02
N LEU A 292 -7.95 -2.71 -17.63
CA LEU A 292 -7.73 -3.73 -16.61
C LEU A 292 -8.13 -3.17 -15.25
N ASN A 293 -7.62 -1.99 -14.90
CA ASN A 293 -7.90 -1.25 -13.68
C ASN A 293 -7.63 0.24 -13.91
N LYS A 294 -7.69 1.06 -12.85
CA LYS A 294 -7.41 2.51 -12.95
C LYS A 294 -5.98 2.77 -13.40
N TYR A 295 -5.02 1.99 -12.88
CA TYR A 295 -3.63 2.12 -13.28
C TYR A 295 -3.39 1.86 -14.77
N HIS A 296 -4.02 0.83 -15.35
CA HIS A 296 -3.95 0.57 -16.80
C HIS A 296 -4.47 1.77 -17.60
N LYS A 297 -5.61 2.34 -17.22
CA LYS A 297 -6.16 3.54 -17.88
C LYS A 297 -5.19 4.72 -17.83
N ALA A 298 -4.54 4.92 -16.69
CA ALA A 298 -3.55 5.99 -16.53
C ALA A 298 -2.31 5.75 -17.42
N LEU A 299 -1.83 4.51 -17.53
CA LEU A 299 -0.71 4.16 -18.42
C LEU A 299 -1.07 4.38 -19.89
N GLU A 300 -2.25 3.94 -20.33
CA GLU A 300 -2.74 4.18 -21.70
C GLU A 300 -2.76 5.69 -22.00
N SER A 301 -3.27 6.50 -21.07
CA SER A 301 -3.39 7.96 -21.24
C SER A 301 -2.04 8.69 -21.34
N LYS A 302 -0.95 8.08 -20.85
CA LYS A 302 0.41 8.63 -21.00
C LYS A 302 1.04 8.28 -22.35
N HIS A 303 0.59 7.19 -22.97
CA HIS A 303 1.23 6.59 -24.16
C HIS A 303 0.47 6.87 -25.45
N GLU A 304 -0.80 7.29 -25.38
CA GLU A 304 -1.61 7.65 -26.54
C GLU A 304 -2.16 9.09 -26.40
N ASP A 305 -1.81 9.98 -27.33
CA ASP A 305 -2.36 11.35 -27.41
C ASP A 305 -3.85 11.39 -27.84
N HIS A 306 -4.46 10.25 -28.20
CA HIS A 306 -5.79 10.19 -28.84
C HIS A 306 -6.65 8.98 -28.42
N ILE A 307 -6.96 8.88 -27.12
CA ILE A 307 -7.87 7.83 -26.59
C ILE A 307 -9.36 8.08 -26.96
N ASP A 308 -9.71 9.28 -27.43
CA ASP A 308 -11.10 9.77 -27.44
C ASP A 308 -12.07 8.97 -28.35
N ASP A 309 -11.64 8.49 -29.52
CA ASP A 309 -12.58 7.94 -30.51
C ASP A 309 -12.97 6.46 -30.28
N ARG A 310 -12.12 5.69 -29.59
CA ARG A 310 -12.36 4.24 -29.38
C ARG A 310 -13.19 3.97 -28.12
N ILE A 311 -12.99 4.77 -27.06
CA ILE A 311 -13.77 4.65 -25.83
C ILE A 311 -15.23 5.02 -26.09
N PHE A 312 -15.49 6.10 -26.82
CA PHE A 312 -16.84 6.65 -26.99
C PHE A 312 -17.82 5.67 -27.66
N ARG A 313 -17.33 4.74 -28.50
CA ARG A 313 -18.16 3.73 -29.20
C ARG A 313 -18.40 2.46 -28.38
N GLU A 314 -17.54 2.13 -27.41
CA GLU A 314 -17.64 0.89 -26.62
C GLU A 314 -18.18 1.08 -25.18
N THR A 315 -18.19 2.31 -24.66
CA THR A 315 -18.65 2.64 -23.29
C THR A 315 -20.08 2.21 -22.97
N PHE A 316 -20.94 2.07 -23.98
CA PHE A 316 -22.33 1.65 -23.77
C PHE A 316 -22.53 0.14 -23.57
N ARG A 317 -21.47 -0.69 -23.68
CA ARG A 317 -21.62 -2.17 -23.61
C ARG A 317 -20.71 -2.89 -22.60
N LYS A 318 -19.63 -2.26 -22.13
CA LYS A 318 -18.66 -2.91 -21.23
C LYS A 318 -18.46 -2.10 -19.95
N PRO A 319 -18.24 -2.76 -18.80
CA PRO A 319 -17.77 -2.07 -17.61
C PRO A 319 -16.42 -1.40 -17.92
N GLN A 320 -16.18 -0.24 -17.29
CA GLN A 320 -14.95 0.52 -17.53
C GLN A 320 -13.71 -0.29 -17.12
N PHE A 321 -13.77 -0.99 -15.98
CA PHE A 321 -12.65 -1.73 -15.41
C PHE A 321 -12.98 -3.22 -15.23
N MET A 322 -12.04 -4.07 -15.61
CA MET A 322 -12.10 -5.51 -15.38
C MET A 322 -11.84 -5.85 -13.90
N LEU A 323 -10.82 -5.24 -13.29
CA LEU A 323 -10.49 -5.31 -11.87
C LEU A 323 -11.01 -4.06 -11.18
N ASP A 324 -11.81 -4.23 -10.12
CA ASP A 324 -12.52 -3.10 -9.52
C ASP A 324 -13.03 -3.42 -8.11
N ILE A 325 -13.46 -2.38 -7.40
CA ILE A 325 -14.20 -2.48 -6.15
C ILE A 325 -15.69 -2.26 -6.44
N GLU A 326 -16.47 -3.33 -6.44
CA GLU A 326 -17.89 -3.31 -6.74
C GLU A 326 -18.72 -3.10 -5.47
N CYS A 327 -19.70 -2.19 -5.52
CA CYS A 327 -20.70 -1.99 -4.47
C CYS A 327 -22.04 -2.59 -4.93
N PRO A 328 -22.49 -3.73 -4.39
CA PRO A 328 -23.71 -4.41 -4.84
C PRO A 328 -24.96 -3.52 -4.78
N ASP A 329 -25.06 -2.65 -3.76
CA ASP A 329 -26.23 -1.81 -3.53
C ASP A 329 -26.36 -0.65 -4.53
N ALA A 330 -25.27 -0.22 -5.17
CA ALA A 330 -25.31 0.84 -6.17
C ALA A 330 -26.05 0.40 -7.45
N GLN A 331 -26.14 -0.91 -7.73
CA GLN A 331 -26.87 -1.45 -8.88
C GLN A 331 -28.39 -1.52 -8.63
N ARG A 332 -28.84 -1.51 -7.36
CA ARG A 332 -30.27 -1.56 -7.01
C ARG A 332 -30.95 -0.19 -6.97
N ALA A 333 -30.19 0.90 -6.86
CA ALA A 333 -30.74 2.26 -6.83
C ALA A 333 -31.06 2.83 -8.24
N CYS A 334 -30.75 2.08 -9.30
CA CYS A 334 -30.93 2.50 -10.70
C CYS A 334 -32.03 1.74 -11.46
N PHE A 335 -32.91 1.00 -10.76
CA PHE A 335 -34.06 0.32 -11.36
C PHE A 335 -35.36 0.69 -10.65
#